data_AF-A0A7W2B2W4-F1
#
_entry.id   AF-A0A7W2B2W4-F1
#
_cell.length_a   1.000
_cell.length_b   1.000
_cell.length_c   1.000
_cell.angle_alpha   90.00
_cell.angle_beta   90.00
_cell.angle_gamma   90.00
#
_symmetry.space_group_name_H-M   'P 1'
#
loop_
_entity.id
_entity.type
_entity.pdbx_description
1 polymer ?
#
loop_
_entity_poly.entity_id
_entity_poly.type
_entity_poly.pdbx_seq_one_letter_code
_entity_poly.pdbx_strand_id
1 'polypeptide(L)'
;MSETTKRTYPHGTAVEPLYTSGPQNNPGFRAQPWWTMVQEHLVEKEFAANDWALERLNHGASGLLFYLTDEHYLPRILKDIQLEYINLGLVIEGSGPAVMEALLHHAHNEIIPASKLRGFINIDPVEIAARTGIWHEEKMYELGE
;
A
#
# COMPACT_ATOMS: atom_id res chain seq x y z
N MET A 1 12.54 -36.42 -33.65
CA MET A 1 11.91 -36.20 -32.34
C MET A 1 12.28 -34.78 -31.93
N SER A 2 11.32 -33.88 -31.75
CA SER A 2 11.64 -32.51 -31.33
C SER A 2 11.90 -32.50 -29.83
N GLU A 3 13.13 -32.19 -29.42
CA GLU A 3 13.45 -31.90 -28.03
C GLU A 3 12.78 -30.58 -27.63
N THR A 4 11.55 -30.66 -27.14
CA THR A 4 10.88 -29.49 -26.57
C THR A 4 11.41 -29.31 -25.16
N THR A 5 12.31 -28.34 -24.96
CA THR A 5 12.80 -27.95 -23.63
C THR A 5 11.60 -27.51 -22.80
N LYS A 6 11.16 -28.34 -21.84
CA LYS A 6 10.09 -27.98 -20.92
C LYS A 6 10.53 -26.75 -20.14
N ARG A 7 9.81 -25.64 -20.29
CA ARG A 7 10.06 -24.43 -19.52
C ARG A 7 9.51 -24.61 -18.12
N THR A 8 10.18 -24.01 -17.14
CA THR A 8 9.79 -24.07 -15.73
C THR A 8 9.70 -22.65 -15.21
N TYR A 9 8.67 -22.36 -14.43
CA TYR A 9 8.60 -21.11 -13.68
C TYR A 9 9.72 -21.06 -12.63
N PRO A 10 10.13 -19.86 -12.16
CA PRO A 10 11.12 -19.72 -11.08
C PRO A 10 10.78 -20.49 -9.80
N HIS A 11 9.49 -20.70 -9.51
CA HIS A 11 9.01 -21.51 -8.39
C HIS A 11 8.93 -23.02 -8.69
N GLY A 12 9.50 -23.49 -9.81
CA GLY A 12 9.68 -24.90 -10.13
C GLY A 12 8.50 -25.60 -10.83
N THR A 13 7.37 -24.91 -11.04
CA THR A 13 6.24 -25.51 -11.77
C THR A 13 6.49 -25.54 -13.27
N ALA A 14 6.24 -26.68 -13.90
CA ALA A 14 6.40 -26.85 -15.34
C ALA A 14 5.35 -26.06 -16.14
N VAL A 15 5.78 -25.49 -17.26
CA VAL A 15 4.93 -24.84 -18.25
C VAL A 15 4.62 -25.85 -19.35
N GLU A 16 3.34 -26.10 -19.57
CA GLU A 16 2.92 -26.94 -20.68
C GLU A 16 3.00 -26.14 -21.99
N PRO A 17 3.46 -26.73 -23.10
CA PRO A 17 3.58 -26.04 -24.38
C PRO A 17 2.21 -25.64 -24.97
N LEU A 18 1.14 -26.31 -24.53
CA LEU A 18 -0.23 -26.03 -24.90
C LEU A 18 -1.17 -26.43 -23.76
N TYR A 19 -2.01 -25.49 -23.31
CA TYR A 19 -3.08 -25.74 -22.36
C TYR A 19 -4.39 -26.00 -23.12
N THR A 20 -5.04 -27.14 -22.89
CA THR A 20 -6.28 -27.55 -23.58
C THR A 20 -7.55 -27.26 -22.79
N SER A 21 -7.42 -26.82 -21.55
CA SER A 21 -8.49 -26.36 -20.69
C SER A 21 -8.09 -25.03 -20.04
N GLY A 22 -9.07 -24.12 -19.91
CA GLY A 22 -8.90 -22.88 -19.17
C GLY A 22 -8.96 -23.12 -17.66
N PRO A 23 -8.48 -22.15 -16.84
CA PRO A 23 -8.64 -22.24 -15.39
C PRO A 23 -10.12 -22.31 -15.01
N GLN A 24 -10.44 -23.04 -13.95
CA GLN A 24 -11.78 -22.97 -13.36
C GLN A 24 -12.02 -21.54 -12.87
N ASN A 25 -13.05 -20.89 -13.39
CA ASN A 25 -13.53 -19.60 -12.88
C ASN A 25 -14.28 -19.82 -11.56
N ASN A 26 -13.52 -20.13 -10.51
CA ASN A 26 -14.01 -20.23 -9.15
C ASN A 26 -14.42 -18.84 -8.62
N PRO A 27 -15.21 -18.76 -7.52
CA PRO A 27 -15.53 -17.48 -6.88
C PRO A 27 -14.26 -16.69 -6.58
N GLY A 28 -14.22 -15.42 -7.01
CA GLY A 28 -13.05 -14.54 -6.85
C GLY A 28 -12.55 -13.91 -8.15
N PHE A 29 -12.87 -14.50 -9.31
CA PHE A 29 -12.66 -13.85 -10.59
C PHE A 29 -13.74 -12.78 -10.81
N ARG A 30 -13.36 -11.50 -10.72
CA ARG A 30 -14.28 -10.39 -11.03
C ARG A 30 -14.50 -10.34 -12.54
N ALA A 31 -15.76 -10.38 -12.97
CA ALA A 31 -16.14 -10.23 -14.38
C ALA A 31 -15.67 -8.88 -14.99
N GLN A 32 -15.49 -7.87 -14.14
CA GLN A 32 -14.87 -6.59 -14.47
C GLN A 32 -13.82 -6.27 -13.40
N PRO A 33 -12.55 -6.65 -13.59
CA PRO A 33 -11.50 -6.26 -12.67
C PRO A 33 -11.25 -4.76 -12.82
N TRP A 34 -11.42 -4.03 -11.72
CA TRP A 34 -11.04 -2.63 -11.60
C TRP A 34 -9.98 -2.57 -10.50
N TRP A 35 -8.77 -2.17 -10.86
CA TRP A 35 -7.67 -1.96 -9.93
C TRP A 35 -7.53 -0.47 -9.66
N THR A 36 -7.11 -0.13 -8.45
CA THR A 36 -6.73 1.25 -8.11
C THR A 36 -5.35 1.52 -8.71
N MET A 37 -5.22 2.61 -9.47
CA MET A 37 -3.93 3.13 -9.89
C MET A 37 -3.25 3.81 -8.70
N VAL A 38 -2.49 3.03 -7.93
CA VAL A 38 -1.74 3.50 -6.77
C VAL A 38 -0.33 3.94 -7.19
N GLN A 39 0.14 5.06 -6.65
CA GLN A 39 1.53 5.50 -6.78
C GLN A 39 2.21 5.43 -5.42
N GLU A 40 3.44 4.94 -5.38
CA GLU A 40 4.20 4.76 -4.14
C GLU A 40 5.29 5.81 -3.96
N HIS A 41 5.53 6.21 -2.72
CA HIS A 41 6.57 7.15 -2.34
C HIS A 41 7.15 6.85 -0.97
N LEU A 42 8.48 6.83 -0.87
CA LEU A 42 9.19 6.84 0.40
C LEU A 42 9.33 8.29 0.86
N VAL A 43 8.77 8.60 2.03
CA VAL A 43 8.80 9.96 2.58
C VAL A 43 10.15 10.20 3.22
N GLU A 44 10.93 11.10 2.63
CA GLU A 44 12.15 11.65 3.24
C GLU A 44 11.91 13.05 3.85
N LYS A 45 11.04 13.84 3.21
CA LYS A 45 10.65 15.19 3.63
C LYS A 45 9.19 15.41 3.31
N GLU A 46 8.43 15.95 4.26
CA GLU A 46 6.97 16.03 4.15
C GLU A 46 6.50 16.97 3.03
N PHE A 47 7.20 18.09 2.82
CA PHE A 47 6.87 19.04 1.76
C PHE A 47 7.07 18.43 0.37
N ALA A 48 8.19 17.74 0.16
CA ALA A 48 8.48 17.09 -1.11
C ALA A 48 7.50 15.95 -1.40
N ALA A 49 7.10 15.21 -0.35
CA ALA A 49 6.10 14.16 -0.47
C ALA A 49 4.72 14.71 -0.86
N ASN A 50 4.32 15.86 -0.31
CA ASN A 50 3.06 16.52 -0.68
C ASN A 50 3.07 17.03 -2.13
N ASP A 51 4.14 17.73 -2.54
CA ASP A 51 4.29 18.21 -3.92
C ASP A 51 4.23 17.04 -4.92
N TRP A 52 4.94 15.95 -4.61
CA TRP A 52 4.90 14.71 -5.38
C TRP A 52 3.47 14.13 -5.43
N ALA A 53 2.76 14.08 -4.30
CA ALA A 53 1.44 13.51 -4.21
C ALA A 53 0.44 14.25 -5.10
N LEU A 54 0.44 15.58 -5.02
CA LEU A 54 -0.43 16.44 -5.82
C LEU A 54 -0.13 16.29 -7.32
N GLU A 55 1.14 16.19 -7.72
CA GLU A 55 1.52 15.92 -9.10
C GLU A 55 0.94 14.59 -9.60
N ARG A 56 1.04 13.52 -8.79
CA ARG A 56 0.53 12.18 -9.17
C ARG A 56 -0.98 12.16 -9.28
N LEU A 57 -1.69 12.83 -8.38
CA LEU A 57 -3.14 12.96 -8.44
C LEU A 57 -3.57 13.73 -9.69
N ASN A 58 -2.85 14.81 -10.05
CA ASN A 58 -3.08 15.55 -11.29
C ASN A 58 -2.83 14.70 -12.55
N HIS A 59 -1.98 13.67 -12.46
CA HIS A 59 -1.73 12.70 -13.53
C HIS A 59 -2.67 11.48 -13.50
N GLY A 60 -3.73 11.51 -12.69
CA GLY A 60 -4.79 10.48 -12.70
C GLY A 60 -4.53 9.30 -11.77
N ALA A 61 -3.61 9.42 -10.80
CA ALA A 61 -3.53 8.47 -9.71
C ALA A 61 -4.85 8.46 -8.93
N SER A 62 -5.33 7.26 -8.60
CA SER A 62 -6.57 7.03 -7.82
C SER A 62 -6.28 6.53 -6.41
N GLY A 63 -5.01 6.33 -6.09
CA GLY A 63 -4.53 6.07 -4.75
C GLY A 63 -3.07 6.46 -4.59
N LEU A 64 -2.68 6.66 -3.33
CA LEU A 64 -1.34 7.02 -2.91
C LEU A 64 -0.90 6.03 -1.84
N LEU A 65 0.37 5.61 -1.90
CA LEU A 65 1.01 4.76 -0.91
C LEU A 65 2.25 5.47 -0.38
N PHE A 66 2.27 5.76 0.92
CA PHE A 66 3.43 6.35 1.57
C PHE A 66 4.12 5.36 2.47
N TYR A 67 5.44 5.26 2.36
CA TYR A 67 6.29 4.67 3.38
C TYR A 67 6.77 5.82 4.28
N LEU A 68 6.43 5.77 5.57
CA LEU A 68 6.75 6.84 6.52
C LEU A 68 7.02 6.27 7.93
N THR A 69 7.59 7.11 8.78
CA THR A 69 7.75 6.86 10.21
C THR A 69 6.76 7.71 11.02
N ASP A 70 6.57 7.37 12.28
CA ASP A 70 5.79 8.16 13.26
C ASP A 70 6.37 9.55 13.57
N GLU A 71 7.62 9.81 13.20
CA GLU A 71 8.24 11.14 13.30
C GLU A 71 7.74 12.12 12.23
N HIS A 72 7.21 11.62 11.11
CA HIS A 72 6.76 12.48 10.01
C HIS A 72 5.44 13.17 10.32
N TYR A 73 5.36 14.47 10.04
CA TYR A 73 4.13 15.23 10.28
C TYR A 73 3.09 15.00 9.17
N LEU A 74 2.24 13.99 9.36
CA LEU A 74 1.24 13.54 8.38
C LEU A 74 0.34 14.67 7.82
N PRO A 75 -0.18 15.64 8.62
CA PRO A 75 -0.99 16.73 8.07
C PRO A 75 -0.27 17.59 7.04
N ARG A 76 1.07 17.67 7.06
CA ARG A 76 1.84 18.35 6.00
C ARG A 76 1.85 17.55 4.70
N ILE A 77 1.99 16.23 4.80
CA ILE A 77 2.02 15.32 3.65
C ILE A 77 0.66 15.30 2.94
N LEU A 78 -0.44 15.33 3.71
CA LEU A 78 -1.80 15.22 3.21
C LEU A 78 -2.46 16.56 2.84
N LYS A 79 -1.74 17.68 3.02
CA LYS A 79 -2.27 19.02 2.78
C LYS A 79 -2.84 19.15 1.36
N ASP A 80 -4.03 19.75 1.25
CA ASP A 80 -4.74 20.01 -0.01
C ASP A 80 -5.13 18.74 -0.80
N ILE A 81 -5.04 17.55 -0.20
CA ILE A 81 -5.49 16.28 -0.80
C ILE A 81 -6.92 15.96 -0.33
N GLN A 82 -7.84 15.78 -1.28
CA GLN A 82 -9.22 15.38 -0.98
C GLN A 82 -9.30 13.86 -0.71
N LEU A 83 -9.10 13.47 0.54
CA LEU A 83 -8.97 12.08 0.97
C LEU A 83 -10.22 11.24 0.68
N GLU A 84 -11.41 11.84 0.61
CA GLU A 84 -12.66 11.14 0.32
C GLU A 84 -12.77 10.57 -1.11
N TYR A 85 -11.87 10.98 -2.02
CA TYR A 85 -11.87 10.57 -3.42
C TYR A 85 -10.71 9.65 -3.81
N ILE A 86 -9.76 9.41 -2.90
CA ILE A 86 -8.58 8.59 -3.17
C ILE A 86 -8.51 7.38 -2.23
N ASN A 87 -7.72 6.38 -2.62
CA ASN A 87 -7.33 5.29 -1.73
C ASN A 87 -5.97 5.61 -1.10
N LEU A 88 -5.92 5.78 0.22
CA LEU A 88 -4.70 6.11 0.96
C LEU A 88 -4.12 4.87 1.64
N GLY A 89 -2.93 4.46 1.23
CA GLY A 89 -2.12 3.46 1.92
C GLY A 89 -1.00 4.12 2.71
N LEU A 90 -0.87 3.77 3.99
CA LEU A 90 0.25 4.20 4.84
C LEU A 90 0.99 2.95 5.31
N VAL A 91 2.26 2.80 4.93
CA VAL A 91 3.15 1.77 5.45
C VAL A 91 4.05 2.43 6.48
N ILE A 92 3.95 1.97 7.72
CA ILE A 92 4.55 2.65 8.85
C ILE A 92 5.72 1.83 9.39
N GLU A 93 6.85 2.50 9.55
CA GLU A 93 7.92 2.04 10.41
C GLU A 93 7.88 2.86 11.72
N GLY A 94 7.40 2.27 12.81
CA GLY A 94 7.21 2.96 14.10
C GLY A 94 5.78 2.79 14.64
N SER A 95 5.31 3.78 15.38
CA SER A 95 3.99 3.76 16.02
C SER A 95 2.83 3.87 15.04
N GLY A 96 2.22 2.73 14.75
CA GLY A 96 0.96 2.65 14.01
C GLY A 96 -0.19 3.46 14.62
N PRO A 97 -0.47 3.33 15.93
CA PRO A 97 -1.50 4.11 16.61
C PRO A 97 -1.29 5.63 16.51
N ALA A 98 -0.06 6.12 16.65
CA ALA A 98 0.23 7.56 16.55
C ALA A 98 -0.10 8.11 15.14
N VAL A 99 0.23 7.37 14.08
CA VAL A 99 -0.11 7.77 12.70
C VAL A 99 -1.61 7.68 12.45
N MET A 100 -2.30 6.67 12.98
CA MET A 100 -3.76 6.57 12.90
C MET A 100 -4.43 7.77 13.58
N GLU A 101 -3.98 8.13 14.78
CA GLU A 101 -4.46 9.31 15.50
C GLU A 101 -4.21 10.59 14.70
N ALA A 102 -3.00 10.76 14.14
CA ALA A 102 -2.68 11.89 13.27
C ALA A 102 -3.60 11.97 12.03
N LEU A 103 -3.91 10.83 11.40
CA LEU A 103 -4.82 10.76 10.25
C LEU A 103 -6.25 11.16 10.65
N LEU A 104 -6.75 10.64 11.77
CA LEU A 104 -8.09 10.95 12.26
C LEU A 104 -8.22 12.43 12.67
N HIS A 105 -7.21 12.99 13.32
CA HIS A 105 -7.16 14.43 13.63
C HIS A 105 -7.13 15.29 12.37
N HIS A 106 -6.33 14.92 11.37
CA HIS A 106 -6.29 15.64 10.10
C HIS A 106 -7.67 15.59 9.40
N ALA A 107 -8.26 14.41 9.29
CA ALA A 107 -9.59 14.25 8.69
C ALA A 107 -10.66 15.04 9.45
N HIS A 108 -10.61 15.08 10.78
CA HIS A 108 -11.52 15.89 11.59
C HIS A 108 -11.37 17.39 11.29
N ASN A 109 -10.13 17.89 11.20
CA ASN A 109 -9.85 19.30 10.90
C ASN A 109 -10.33 19.70 9.50
N GLU A 110 -10.26 18.79 8.53
CA GLU A 110 -10.77 18.97 7.16
C GLU A 110 -12.27 18.65 7.03
N ILE A 111 -12.95 18.33 8.13
CA ILE A 111 -14.39 18.01 8.18
C ILE A 111 -14.74 16.80 7.28
N ILE A 112 -13.83 15.83 7.18
CA ILE A 112 -14.00 14.59 6.43
C ILE A 112 -14.55 13.50 7.37
N PRO A 113 -15.74 12.93 7.10
CA PRO A 113 -16.25 11.81 7.89
C PRO A 113 -15.35 10.58 7.77
N ALA A 114 -15.07 9.89 8.87
CA ALA A 114 -14.24 8.68 8.86
C ALA A 114 -14.76 7.60 7.89
N SER A 115 -16.07 7.53 7.65
CA SER A 115 -16.69 6.61 6.68
C SER A 115 -16.35 6.89 5.22
N LYS A 116 -15.79 8.06 4.92
CA LYS A 116 -15.32 8.46 3.59
C LYS A 116 -13.85 8.15 3.36
N LEU A 117 -13.08 7.91 4.42
CA LEU A 117 -11.70 7.50 4.30
C LEU A 117 -11.63 6.08 3.75
N ARG A 118 -10.77 5.88 2.75
CA ARG A 118 -10.59 4.59 2.08
C ARG A 118 -9.11 4.26 2.00
N GLY A 119 -8.78 3.02 2.35
CA GLY A 119 -7.44 2.47 2.19
C GLY A 119 -7.01 1.67 3.39
N PHE A 120 -5.74 1.76 3.76
CA PHE A 120 -5.18 0.93 4.82
C PHE A 120 -4.02 1.61 5.52
N ILE A 121 -3.80 1.19 6.75
CA ILE A 121 -2.58 1.41 7.49
C ILE A 121 -1.92 0.05 7.65
N ASN A 122 -0.69 -0.08 7.18
CA ASN A 122 0.11 -1.29 7.26
C ASN A 122 1.21 -1.10 8.31
N ILE A 123 1.13 -1.92 9.35
CA ILE A 123 2.15 -2.04 10.39
C ILE A 123 2.57 -3.51 10.34
N ASP A 124 3.61 -3.80 9.53
CA ASP A 124 4.11 -5.16 9.34
C ASP A 124 5.56 -5.28 9.80
N PRO A 125 5.77 -5.48 11.11
CA PRO A 125 7.11 -5.63 11.66
C PRO A 125 7.78 -6.95 11.24
N VAL A 126 7.02 -7.94 10.75
CA VAL A 126 7.56 -9.19 10.20
C VAL A 126 8.13 -8.97 8.79
N GLU A 127 7.45 -8.21 7.93
CA GLU A 127 7.98 -7.80 6.63
C GLU A 127 9.28 -7.03 6.81
N ILE A 128 9.31 -6.08 7.74
CA ILE A 128 10.52 -5.27 8.03
C ILE A 128 11.67 -6.18 8.43
N ALA A 129 11.44 -7.14 9.33
CA ALA A 129 12.46 -8.10 9.75
C ALA A 129 12.90 -9.02 8.61
N ALA A 130 11.97 -9.49 7.77
CA ALA A 130 12.29 -10.35 6.63
C ALA A 130 13.12 -9.61 5.56
N ARG A 131 12.84 -8.32 5.34
CA ARG A 131 13.52 -7.48 4.35
C ARG A 131 14.89 -6.99 4.82
N THR A 132 15.00 -6.57 6.08
CA THR A 132 16.21 -5.94 6.64
C THR A 132 17.11 -6.91 7.41
N GLY A 133 16.57 -8.05 7.86
CA GLY A 133 17.22 -8.96 8.80
C GLY A 133 17.26 -8.45 10.25
N ILE A 134 16.63 -7.31 10.54
CA ILE A 134 16.65 -6.67 11.86
C ILE A 134 15.27 -6.82 12.52
N TRP A 135 15.25 -7.43 13.70
CA TRP A 135 14.05 -7.56 14.51
C TRP A 135 13.94 -6.41 15.51
N HIS A 136 12.85 -5.64 15.41
CA HIS A 136 12.54 -4.52 16.29
C HIS A 136 11.43 -4.92 17.25
N GLU A 137 11.80 -5.56 18.37
CA GLU A 137 10.87 -6.09 19.36
C GLU A 137 10.05 -4.96 20.02
N GLU A 138 10.64 -3.79 20.20
CA GLU A 138 10.00 -2.60 20.72
C GLU A 138 8.83 -2.10 19.85
N LYS A 139 8.89 -2.32 18.54
CA LYS A 139 7.84 -1.91 17.58
C LYS A 139 6.69 -2.93 17.50
N MET A 140 6.80 -4.07 18.18
CA MET A 140 5.78 -5.13 18.19
C MET A 140 4.69 -4.89 19.24
N TYR A 141 5.01 -4.22 20.35
CA TYR A 141 4.11 -4.12 21.50
C TYR A 141 2.98 -3.10 21.34
N GLU A 142 3.08 -2.17 20.39
CA GLU A 142 2.02 -1.19 20.12
C GLU A 142 0.87 -1.73 19.24
N LEU A 143 0.97 -2.98 18.78
CA LEU A 143 -0.04 -3.65 17.95
C LEU A 143 -1.24 -4.23 18.74
N GLY A 144 -1.28 -4.03 20.06
CA GLY A 144 -2.50 -4.24 20.86
C GLY A 144 -2.27 -4.93 22.20
N GLU A 145 -2.60 -4.21 23.27
CA GLU A 145 -3.58 -4.70 24.27
C GLU A 145 -4.99 -4.30 23.83
#